data_AF-A0A7C3JK10-F1
#
_entry.id   AF-A0A7C3JK10-F1
#
_cell.length_a   1.000
_cell.length_b   1.000
_cell.length_c   1.000
_cell.angle_alpha   90.00
_cell.angle_beta   90.00
_cell.angle_gamma   90.00
#
_symmetry.space_group_name_H-M   'P 1'
#
loop_
_entity.id
_entity.type
_entity.pdbx_description
1 polymer ?
#
loop_
_entity_poly.entity_id
_entity_poly.type
_entity_poly.pdbx_seq_one_letter_code
_entity_poly.pdbx_strand_id
1 'polypeptide(L)'
;MRFRRKLESSAADRPDDSAERAGAGDAGDQVAVIKLSSILVAVVLLAAAVIAEAQQGKKIWRIGYLSGTTPAVDAPRSEAIRLALRQFGYNEGQNIVIEYRHAEGKSDRLPLLAAELVRLNVDLIIVAGGDRTIRSAINATKTIPIVMIGSGSDPVEAGFVSSLARPGGNITGLTNLSTELGGKRLEIFKDAFGKLSRVAVLYDPATPGHVRELEKEIIPAARLLKN
;
A
#
# COMPACT_ATOMS: atom_id res chain seq x y z
N MET A 1 -15.61 94.90 37.69
CA MET A 1 -14.69 93.76 37.98
C MET A 1 -13.38 94.00 37.24
N ARG A 2 -12.27 93.76 37.94
CA ARG A 2 -10.82 93.80 37.64
C ARG A 2 -10.40 93.31 36.23
N PHE A 3 -9.22 93.55 35.64
CA PHE A 3 -8.08 94.49 35.73
C PHE A 3 -6.97 93.94 34.76
N ARG A 4 -6.04 94.82 34.33
CA ARG A 4 -4.70 94.61 33.68
C ARG A 4 -4.67 94.96 32.19
N ARG A 5 -4.06 96.07 31.75
CA ARG A 5 -2.73 96.71 31.97
C ARG A 5 -1.63 96.10 31.09
N LYS A 6 -1.27 96.91 30.09
CA LYS A 6 -0.19 96.86 29.08
C LYS A 6 1.20 96.94 29.73
N LEU A 7 2.22 96.36 29.09
CA LEU A 7 3.49 97.02 28.70
C LEU A 7 4.45 96.06 27.98
N GLU A 8 5.05 96.57 26.91
CA GLU A 8 6.10 96.01 26.07
C GLU A 8 7.50 96.56 26.45
N SER A 9 8.50 95.96 25.79
CA SER A 9 9.89 96.40 25.55
C SER A 9 10.91 95.98 26.61
N SER A 10 12.17 95.62 26.31
CA SER A 10 13.01 95.86 25.11
C SER A 10 14.23 94.90 25.12
N ALA A 11 14.79 94.63 23.92
CA ALA A 11 16.19 94.36 23.50
C ALA A 11 17.26 93.88 24.51
N ALA A 12 18.34 93.16 24.20
CA ALA A 12 18.93 92.44 23.06
C ALA A 12 20.26 91.85 23.62
N ASP A 13 20.69 90.64 23.24
CA ASP A 13 22.12 90.33 22.98
C ASP A 13 22.34 88.87 22.49
N ARG A 14 23.24 88.71 21.54
CA ARG A 14 23.92 87.47 21.08
C ARG A 14 25.32 87.94 20.66
N PRO A 15 26.42 87.17 20.84
CA PRO A 15 26.58 85.84 20.23
C PRO A 15 27.51 84.81 20.96
N ASP A 16 27.59 83.60 20.38
CA ASP A 16 28.71 82.61 20.33
C ASP A 16 29.24 81.95 21.64
N ASP A 17 29.69 80.69 21.73
CA ASP A 17 29.98 79.59 20.80
C ASP A 17 30.27 78.31 21.66
N SER A 18 30.11 77.11 21.09
CA SER A 18 30.79 75.84 21.43
C SER A 18 30.50 75.16 22.80
N ALA A 19 30.24 73.85 22.93
CA ALA A 19 30.62 72.72 22.11
C ALA A 19 29.68 71.52 22.33
N GLU A 20 29.46 70.79 21.23
CA GLU A 20 29.01 69.41 21.20
C GLU A 20 29.84 68.52 22.15
N ARG A 21 29.15 67.64 22.88
CA ARG A 21 29.67 66.29 23.17
C ARG A 21 28.56 65.28 22.91
N ALA A 22 28.79 64.53 21.83
CA ALA A 22 28.00 63.39 21.39
C ALA A 22 27.95 62.29 22.46
N GLY A 23 26.75 61.92 22.88
CA GLY A 23 26.47 60.63 23.51
C GLY A 23 26.23 59.57 22.44
N ALA A 24 27.30 59.09 21.82
CA ALA A 24 27.27 57.89 20.99
C ALA A 24 27.22 56.66 21.90
N GLY A 25 26.05 56.04 22.04
CA GLY A 25 25.93 54.89 22.95
C GLY A 25 24.67 54.02 22.85
N ASP A 26 23.78 54.18 21.86
CA ASP A 26 22.53 53.40 21.80
C ASP A 26 22.29 52.64 20.48
N ALA A 27 22.97 53.03 19.39
CA ALA A 27 22.79 52.36 18.10
C ALA A 27 23.42 50.95 18.04
N GLY A 28 24.44 50.67 18.86
CA GLY A 28 25.11 49.37 18.90
C GLY A 28 24.29 48.28 19.59
N ASP A 29 23.52 48.67 20.61
CA ASP A 29 22.75 47.74 21.44
C ASP A 29 21.44 47.34 20.74
N GLN A 30 20.78 48.29 20.06
CA GLN A 30 19.58 47.98 19.26
C GLN A 30 19.89 47.04 18.08
N VAL A 31 21.04 47.21 17.42
CA VAL A 31 21.46 46.31 16.33
C VAL A 31 21.85 44.93 16.88
N ALA A 32 22.42 44.85 18.08
CA ALA A 32 22.70 43.59 18.76
C ALA A 32 21.40 42.87 19.16
N VAL A 33 20.43 43.59 19.73
CA VAL A 33 19.12 43.06 20.13
C VAL A 33 18.31 42.59 18.91
N ILE A 34 18.34 43.32 17.79
CA ILE A 34 17.68 42.92 16.53
C ILE A 34 18.35 41.66 15.93
N LYS A 35 19.68 41.54 16.00
CA LYS A 35 20.41 40.33 15.56
C LYS A 35 20.14 39.11 16.45
N LEU A 36 20.07 39.30 17.77
CA LEU A 36 19.76 38.24 18.73
C LEU A 36 18.31 37.74 18.59
N SER A 37 17.36 38.64 18.39
CA SER A 37 15.95 38.28 18.17
C SER A 37 15.70 37.59 16.84
N SER A 38 16.39 37.98 15.77
CA SER A 38 16.29 37.29 14.46
C SER A 38 16.92 35.89 14.47
N ILE A 39 18.01 35.67 15.20
CA ILE A 39 18.56 34.32 15.44
C ILE A 39 17.58 33.47 16.25
N LEU A 40 16.97 34.02 17.30
CA LEU A 40 16.01 33.30 18.12
C LEU A 40 14.77 32.87 17.33
N VAL A 41 14.23 33.74 16.48
CA VAL A 41 13.11 33.43 15.58
C VAL A 41 13.50 32.35 14.56
N ALA A 42 14.70 32.42 13.97
CA ALA A 42 15.18 31.40 13.04
C ALA A 42 15.33 30.02 13.71
N VAL A 43 15.83 29.98 14.96
CA VAL A 43 15.96 28.73 15.73
C VAL A 43 14.60 28.15 16.09
N VAL A 44 13.63 28.99 16.48
CA VAL A 44 12.26 28.54 16.77
C VAL A 44 11.57 28.02 15.51
N LEU A 45 11.77 28.66 14.35
CA LEU A 45 11.22 28.19 13.07
C LEU A 45 11.86 26.88 12.61
N LEU A 46 13.18 26.72 12.76
CA LEU A 46 13.85 25.44 12.48
C LEU A 46 13.36 24.33 13.42
N ALA A 47 13.24 24.62 14.72
CA ALA A 47 12.74 23.65 15.69
C ALA A 47 11.29 23.25 15.39
N ALA A 48 10.43 24.20 15.02
CA ALA A 48 9.06 23.94 14.62
C ALA A 48 8.97 23.12 13.32
N ALA A 49 9.86 23.35 12.35
CA ALA A 49 9.94 22.56 11.13
C ALA A 49 10.34 21.10 11.41
N VAL A 50 11.33 20.88 12.27
CA VAL A 50 11.77 19.53 12.69
C VAL A 50 10.65 18.81 13.46
N ILE A 51 9.94 19.50 14.34
CA ILE A 51 8.81 18.94 15.10
C ILE A 51 7.63 18.63 14.15
N ALA A 52 7.38 19.46 13.14
CA ALA A 52 6.33 19.25 12.15
C ALA A 52 6.63 18.06 11.22
N GLU A 53 7.88 17.88 10.79
CA GLU A 53 8.31 16.68 10.05
C GLU A 53 8.20 15.41 10.92
N ALA A 54 8.55 15.50 12.21
CA ALA A 54 8.38 14.40 13.16
C ALA A 54 6.89 14.08 13.47
N GLN A 55 5.97 15.01 13.21
CA GLN A 55 4.52 14.85 13.38
C GLN A 55 3.77 14.45 12.11
N GLN A 56 4.44 14.18 10.98
CA GLN A 56 3.77 13.50 9.88
C GLN A 56 3.33 12.11 10.35
N GLY A 57 2.05 11.97 10.71
CA GLY A 57 1.47 10.70 11.12
C GLY A 57 1.84 9.62 10.11
N LYS A 58 2.46 8.54 10.57
CA LYS A 58 2.87 7.42 9.70
C LYS A 58 1.69 7.02 8.82
N LYS A 59 1.86 7.12 7.49
CA LYS A 59 0.85 6.67 6.53
C LYS A 59 0.43 5.25 6.88
N ILE A 60 -0.87 5.04 7.07
CA ILE A 60 -1.45 3.71 7.26
C ILE A 60 -1.75 3.15 5.88
N TRP A 61 -1.05 2.08 5.49
CA TRP A 61 -1.26 1.42 4.20
C TRP A 61 -2.52 0.56 4.22
N ARG A 62 -3.36 0.67 3.19
CA ARG A 62 -4.59 -0.10 3.06
C ARG A 62 -4.35 -1.25 2.08
N ILE A 63 -4.43 -2.49 2.55
CA ILE A 63 -4.27 -3.69 1.73
C ILE A 63 -5.64 -4.29 1.49
N GLY A 64 -6.07 -4.37 0.24
CA GLY A 64 -7.24 -5.16 -0.15
C GLY A 64 -6.89 -6.64 -0.22
N TYR A 65 -7.73 -7.50 0.33
CA TYR A 65 -7.57 -8.95 0.24
C TYR A 65 -8.82 -9.57 -0.40
N LEU A 66 -8.70 -10.02 -1.64
CA LEU A 66 -9.80 -10.59 -2.42
C LEU A 66 -9.66 -12.11 -2.50
N SER A 67 -10.62 -12.85 -1.93
CA SER A 67 -10.63 -14.31 -1.94
C SER A 67 -11.88 -14.88 -2.60
N GLY A 68 -11.72 -15.96 -3.35
CA GLY A 68 -12.82 -16.69 -3.97
C GLY A 68 -13.58 -17.62 -3.03
N THR A 69 -13.02 -17.93 -1.86
CA THR A 69 -13.57 -18.92 -0.92
C THR A 69 -14.15 -18.26 0.34
N THR A 70 -14.52 -19.05 1.34
CA THR A 70 -14.99 -18.56 2.65
C THR A 70 -13.81 -18.15 3.54
N PRO A 71 -14.02 -17.25 4.52
CA PRO A 71 -12.96 -16.90 5.48
C PRO A 71 -12.37 -18.12 6.20
N ALA A 72 -13.19 -19.12 6.54
CA ALA A 72 -12.74 -20.31 7.24
C ALA A 72 -11.76 -21.16 6.41
N VAL A 73 -12.04 -21.32 5.11
CA VAL A 73 -11.14 -22.05 4.20
C VAL A 73 -9.87 -21.26 3.91
N ASP A 74 -9.98 -19.93 3.85
CA ASP A 74 -8.87 -19.05 3.54
C ASP A 74 -7.95 -18.76 4.74
N ALA A 75 -8.44 -18.96 5.97
CA ALA A 75 -7.77 -18.56 7.21
C ALA A 75 -6.29 -18.96 7.31
N PRO A 76 -5.86 -20.20 6.98
CA PRO A 76 -4.44 -20.55 7.06
C PRO A 76 -3.54 -19.66 6.17
N ARG A 77 -4.06 -19.25 5.01
CA ARG A 77 -3.35 -18.42 4.05
C ARG A 77 -3.30 -16.96 4.49
N SER A 78 -4.45 -16.39 4.87
CA SER A 78 -4.52 -15.01 5.34
C SER A 78 -3.67 -14.81 6.60
N GLU A 79 -3.65 -15.79 7.50
CA GLU A 79 -2.82 -15.76 8.71
C GLU A 79 -1.33 -15.85 8.41
N ALA A 80 -0.92 -16.70 7.47
CA ALA A 80 0.48 -16.78 7.04
C ALA A 80 0.97 -15.44 6.45
N ILE A 81 0.13 -14.78 5.64
CA ILE A 81 0.42 -13.45 5.09
C ILE A 81 0.52 -12.41 6.20
N ARG A 82 -0.44 -12.38 7.13
CA ARG A 82 -0.44 -11.46 8.26
C ARG A 82 0.81 -11.62 9.13
N LEU A 83 1.22 -12.86 9.40
CA LEU A 83 2.43 -13.15 10.16
C LEU A 83 3.69 -12.70 9.41
N ALA A 84 3.79 -12.98 8.11
CA ALA A 84 4.92 -12.55 7.30
C ALA A 84 5.01 -11.01 7.25
N LEU A 85 3.90 -10.31 7.01
CA LEU A 85 3.83 -8.85 7.03
C LEU A 85 4.34 -8.30 8.37
N ARG A 86 3.92 -8.90 9.49
CA ARG A 86 4.39 -8.54 10.83
C ARG A 86 5.91 -8.70 10.99
N GLN A 87 6.49 -9.77 10.46
CA GLN A 87 7.95 -9.99 10.50
C GLN A 87 8.72 -8.92 9.74
N PHE A 88 8.12 -8.33 8.71
CA PHE A 88 8.68 -7.18 7.98
C PHE A 88 8.28 -5.82 8.58
N GLY A 89 7.67 -5.79 9.76
CA GLY A 89 7.30 -4.56 10.48
C GLY A 89 5.95 -3.96 10.08
N TYR A 90 5.17 -4.64 9.24
CA TYR A 90 3.81 -4.24 8.88
C TYR A 90 2.80 -4.88 9.86
N ASN A 91 2.32 -4.07 10.80
CA ASN A 91 1.43 -4.46 11.89
C ASN A 91 0.02 -3.91 11.66
N GLU A 92 -0.94 -4.81 11.58
CA GLU A 92 -2.35 -4.47 11.41
C GLU A 92 -2.87 -3.63 12.59
N GLY A 93 -3.59 -2.56 12.28
CA GLY A 93 -4.09 -1.59 13.26
C GLY A 93 -3.05 -0.56 13.72
N GLN A 94 -1.79 -0.66 13.27
CA GLN A 94 -0.74 0.32 13.59
C GLN A 94 -0.27 1.09 12.34
N ASN A 95 0.19 0.37 11.32
CA ASN A 95 0.70 0.97 10.08
C ASN A 95 0.14 0.32 8.81
N ILE A 96 -0.64 -0.75 8.95
CA ILE A 96 -1.46 -1.30 7.87
C ILE A 96 -2.90 -1.55 8.34
N VAL A 97 -3.83 -1.59 7.40
CA VAL A 97 -5.20 -2.11 7.56
C VAL A 97 -5.46 -3.09 6.42
N ILE A 98 -6.04 -4.26 6.73
CA ILE A 98 -6.39 -5.26 5.72
C ILE A 98 -7.91 -5.30 5.53
N GLU A 99 -8.34 -5.01 4.30
CA GLU A 99 -9.75 -5.01 3.88
C GLU A 99 -10.08 -6.34 3.22
N TYR A 100 -10.68 -7.26 3.97
CA TYR A 100 -11.03 -8.59 3.47
C TYR A 100 -12.33 -8.59 2.67
N ARG A 101 -12.31 -9.27 1.51
CA ARG A 101 -13.48 -9.51 0.66
C ARG A 101 -13.49 -10.96 0.19
N HIS A 102 -14.43 -11.73 0.72
CA HIS A 102 -14.60 -13.16 0.44
C HIS A 102 -15.84 -13.37 -0.42
N ALA A 103 -15.70 -14.08 -1.53
CA ALA A 103 -16.82 -14.40 -2.41
C ALA A 103 -17.66 -15.57 -1.87
N GLU A 104 -17.15 -16.33 -0.88
CA GLU A 104 -17.83 -17.49 -0.29
C GLU A 104 -18.21 -18.54 -1.36
N GLY A 105 -17.34 -18.76 -2.35
CA GLY A 105 -17.58 -19.66 -3.47
C GLY A 105 -18.50 -19.11 -4.56
N LYS A 106 -19.14 -17.96 -4.36
CA LYS A 106 -20.05 -17.34 -5.32
C LYS A 106 -19.27 -16.46 -6.30
N SER A 107 -18.82 -17.07 -7.39
CA SER A 107 -17.99 -16.39 -8.41
C SER A 107 -18.58 -15.08 -8.92
N ASP A 108 -19.91 -14.97 -9.03
CA ASP A 108 -20.59 -13.77 -9.53
C ASP A 108 -20.44 -12.55 -8.62
N ARG A 109 -20.03 -12.74 -7.35
CA ARG A 109 -19.75 -11.63 -6.42
C ARG A 109 -18.37 -11.01 -6.66
N LEU A 110 -17.44 -11.73 -7.29
CA LEU A 110 -16.03 -11.31 -7.42
C LEU A 110 -15.86 -9.94 -8.09
N PRO A 111 -16.57 -9.60 -9.19
CA PRO A 111 -16.43 -8.28 -9.80
C PRO A 111 -16.86 -7.15 -8.86
N LEU A 112 -17.96 -7.33 -8.12
CA LEU A 112 -18.45 -6.35 -7.16
C LEU A 112 -17.47 -6.15 -6.01
N LEU A 113 -16.98 -7.25 -5.44
CA LEU A 113 -16.02 -7.24 -4.32
C LEU A 113 -14.68 -6.60 -4.73
N ALA A 114 -14.20 -6.85 -5.95
CA ALA A 114 -13.02 -6.19 -6.48
C ALA A 114 -13.24 -4.67 -6.63
N ALA A 115 -14.39 -4.26 -7.16
CA ALA A 115 -14.74 -2.85 -7.29
C ALA A 115 -14.86 -2.15 -5.92
N GLU A 116 -15.34 -2.82 -4.88
CA GLU A 116 -15.34 -2.30 -3.52
C GLU A 116 -13.93 -1.96 -3.02
N LEU A 117 -12.96 -2.84 -3.24
CA LEU A 117 -11.57 -2.59 -2.85
C LEU A 117 -10.99 -1.36 -3.56
N VAL A 118 -11.30 -1.20 -4.86
CA VAL A 118 -10.89 -0.01 -5.62
C VAL A 118 -11.54 1.24 -5.06
N ARG A 119 -12.85 1.22 -4.74
CA ARG A 119 -13.56 2.35 -4.13
C ARG A 119 -13.03 2.72 -2.75
N LEU A 120 -12.49 1.75 -2.01
CA LEU A 120 -11.82 1.97 -0.73
C LEU A 120 -10.41 2.56 -0.85
N ASN A 121 -9.96 2.84 -2.08
CA ASN A 121 -8.63 3.39 -2.39
C ASN A 121 -7.52 2.60 -1.68
N VAL A 122 -7.56 1.27 -1.78
CA VAL A 122 -6.49 0.42 -1.26
C VAL A 122 -5.19 0.68 -2.03
N ASP A 123 -4.06 0.61 -1.33
CA ASP A 123 -2.73 0.80 -1.90
C ASP A 123 -2.24 -0.45 -2.65
N LEU A 124 -2.78 -1.64 -2.32
CA LEU A 124 -2.42 -2.93 -2.89
C LEU A 124 -3.61 -3.89 -2.85
N ILE A 125 -3.76 -4.77 -3.84
CA ILE A 125 -4.73 -5.89 -3.79
C ILE A 125 -3.98 -7.23 -3.79
N ILE A 126 -4.11 -7.99 -2.72
CA ILE A 126 -3.73 -9.39 -2.66
C ILE A 126 -4.90 -10.23 -3.17
N VAL A 127 -4.63 -11.15 -4.10
CA VAL A 127 -5.65 -11.98 -4.74
C VAL A 127 -5.44 -13.45 -4.40
N ALA A 128 -6.29 -13.93 -3.49
CA ALA A 128 -6.33 -15.26 -2.92
C ALA A 128 -7.39 -16.15 -3.61
N GLY A 129 -7.15 -16.53 -4.86
CA GLY A 129 -8.09 -17.38 -5.59
C GLY A 129 -7.63 -17.71 -7.00
N GLY A 130 -8.47 -18.47 -7.71
CA GLY A 130 -8.19 -18.87 -9.08
C GLY A 130 -8.48 -17.77 -10.11
N ASP A 131 -8.41 -18.16 -11.38
CA ASP A 131 -8.43 -17.28 -12.55
C ASP A 131 -9.57 -16.27 -12.54
N ARG A 132 -10.76 -16.64 -12.03
CA ARG A 132 -11.91 -15.73 -11.93
C ARG A 132 -11.67 -14.60 -10.94
N THR A 133 -11.05 -14.89 -9.79
CA THR A 133 -10.71 -13.91 -8.76
C THR A 133 -9.63 -12.96 -9.30
N ILE A 134 -8.60 -13.50 -9.94
CA ILE A 134 -7.52 -12.73 -10.58
C ILE A 134 -8.09 -11.81 -11.65
N ARG A 135 -8.88 -12.34 -12.58
CA ARG A 135 -9.51 -11.56 -13.66
C ARG A 135 -10.41 -10.46 -13.14
N SER A 136 -11.13 -10.70 -12.04
CA SER A 136 -11.99 -9.68 -11.41
C SER A 136 -11.17 -8.50 -10.88
N ALA A 137 -10.04 -8.75 -10.22
CA ALA A 137 -9.13 -7.68 -9.78
C ALA A 137 -8.52 -6.92 -10.97
N ILE A 138 -8.06 -7.63 -12.00
CA ILE A 138 -7.48 -7.03 -13.22
C ILE A 138 -8.49 -6.14 -13.96
N ASN A 139 -9.76 -6.53 -13.96
CA ASN A 139 -10.83 -5.75 -14.59
C ASN A 139 -11.21 -4.53 -13.74
N ALA A 140 -11.10 -4.62 -12.41
CA ALA A 140 -11.45 -3.53 -11.51
C ALA A 140 -10.42 -2.38 -11.53
N THR A 141 -9.14 -2.66 -11.80
CA THR A 141 -8.10 -1.63 -11.78
C THR A 141 -6.89 -1.96 -12.67
N LYS A 142 -6.31 -0.91 -13.27
CA LYS A 142 -5.06 -0.96 -14.04
C LYS A 142 -3.88 -0.28 -13.33
N THR A 143 -4.13 0.33 -12.17
CA THR A 143 -3.16 1.21 -11.49
C THR A 143 -2.78 0.71 -10.11
N ILE A 144 -3.73 0.13 -9.36
CA ILE A 144 -3.44 -0.43 -8.04
C ILE A 144 -2.66 -1.73 -8.25
N PRO A 145 -1.50 -1.95 -7.61
CA PRO A 145 -0.75 -3.18 -7.81
C PRO A 145 -1.51 -4.40 -7.26
N ILE A 146 -1.44 -5.50 -8.01
CA ILE A 146 -2.14 -6.76 -7.76
C ILE A 146 -1.08 -7.84 -7.49
N VAL A 147 -1.19 -8.53 -6.36
CA VAL A 147 -0.32 -9.65 -5.98
C VAL A 147 -1.14 -10.93 -5.95
N MET A 148 -0.88 -11.82 -6.90
CA MET A 148 -1.47 -13.17 -6.95
C MET A 148 -0.75 -14.09 -5.96
N ILE A 149 -1.48 -14.98 -5.28
CA ILE A 149 -0.88 -15.90 -4.30
C ILE A 149 -1.10 -17.39 -4.64
N GLY A 150 -0.94 -17.73 -5.93
CA GLY A 150 -0.72 -19.12 -6.36
C GLY A 150 -1.94 -20.04 -6.29
N SER A 151 -3.09 -19.62 -6.84
CA SER A 151 -4.31 -20.45 -6.86
C SER A 151 -5.01 -20.51 -8.22
N GLY A 152 -4.36 -20.01 -9.29
CA GLY A 152 -4.85 -20.03 -10.66
C GLY A 152 -4.01 -20.91 -11.59
N SER A 153 -4.37 -20.92 -12.87
CA SER A 153 -3.56 -21.52 -13.94
C SER A 153 -2.29 -20.70 -14.21
N ASP A 154 -1.44 -21.18 -15.12
CA ASP A 154 -0.27 -20.42 -15.57
C ASP A 154 -0.69 -18.98 -15.97
N PRO A 155 -0.14 -17.93 -15.32
CA PRO A 155 -0.60 -16.57 -15.53
C PRO A 155 -0.17 -15.98 -16.88
N VAL A 156 0.83 -16.56 -17.55
CA VAL A 156 1.21 -16.20 -18.93
C VAL A 156 0.18 -16.79 -19.89
N GLU A 157 -0.13 -18.08 -19.76
CA GLU A 157 -1.14 -18.73 -20.60
C GLU A 157 -2.54 -18.15 -20.42
N ALA A 158 -2.90 -17.75 -19.19
CA ALA A 158 -4.16 -17.10 -18.89
C ALA A 158 -4.25 -15.64 -19.38
N GLY A 159 -3.13 -15.08 -19.85
CA GLY A 159 -3.01 -13.71 -20.33
C GLY A 159 -3.06 -12.65 -19.21
N PHE A 160 -2.74 -13.03 -17.97
CA PHE A 160 -2.68 -12.10 -16.85
C PHE A 160 -1.37 -11.31 -16.84
N VAL A 161 -0.28 -11.92 -17.29
CA VAL A 161 1.05 -11.31 -17.35
C VAL A 161 1.72 -11.65 -18.69
N SER A 162 2.64 -10.80 -19.16
CA SER A 162 3.38 -11.05 -20.41
C SER A 162 4.47 -12.11 -20.26
N SER A 163 5.12 -12.19 -19.10
CA SER A 163 6.09 -13.22 -18.74
C SER A 163 6.22 -13.33 -17.22
N LEU A 164 6.73 -14.46 -16.71
CA LEU A 164 6.98 -14.64 -15.27
C LEU A 164 8.08 -13.72 -14.74
N ALA A 165 9.16 -13.54 -15.50
CA ALA A 165 10.28 -12.70 -15.10
C ALA A 165 9.97 -11.20 -15.18
N ARG A 166 9.11 -10.80 -16.12
CA ARG A 166 8.70 -9.42 -16.36
C ARG A 166 7.21 -9.39 -16.69
N PRO A 167 6.34 -9.17 -15.69
CA PRO A 167 4.89 -9.23 -15.91
C PRO A 167 4.36 -8.19 -16.89
N GLY A 168 4.96 -6.99 -16.94
CA GLY A 168 4.62 -5.95 -17.92
C GLY A 168 3.39 -5.10 -17.59
N GLY A 169 2.89 -5.14 -16.35
CA GLY A 169 1.75 -4.36 -15.89
C GLY A 169 1.72 -4.19 -14.37
N ASN A 170 0.55 -3.90 -13.80
CA ASN A 170 0.34 -3.75 -12.35
C ASN A 170 0.18 -5.09 -11.62
N ILE A 171 0.56 -6.22 -12.20
CA ILE A 171 0.29 -7.57 -11.67
C ILE A 171 1.60 -8.29 -11.42
N THR A 172 1.73 -8.94 -10.28
CA THR A 172 2.87 -9.79 -9.90
C THR A 172 2.39 -10.88 -8.95
N GLY A 173 3.32 -11.66 -8.38
CA GLY A 173 3.06 -12.56 -7.27
C GLY A 173 3.58 -13.97 -7.52
N LEU A 174 2.88 -14.95 -6.95
CA LEU A 174 3.21 -16.36 -6.98
C LEU A 174 2.24 -17.11 -7.88
N THR A 175 2.75 -18.09 -8.61
CA THR A 175 1.97 -19.10 -9.33
C THR A 175 2.35 -20.49 -8.85
N ASN A 176 1.37 -21.39 -8.77
CA ASN A 176 1.57 -22.79 -8.46
C ASN A 176 1.26 -23.60 -9.72
N LEU A 177 2.29 -24.06 -10.42
CA LEU A 177 2.20 -24.93 -11.60
C LEU A 177 1.87 -26.37 -11.18
N SER A 178 0.75 -26.53 -10.50
CA SER A 178 0.34 -27.79 -9.88
C SER A 178 -0.49 -28.65 -10.82
N THR A 179 -1.07 -28.04 -11.87
CA THR A 179 -1.88 -28.70 -12.89
C THR A 179 -1.05 -29.62 -13.78
N GLU A 180 0.23 -29.30 -13.98
CA GLU A 180 1.24 -30.04 -14.74
C GLU A 180 1.73 -31.30 -14.00
N LEU A 181 1.31 -31.46 -12.74
CA LEU A 181 1.69 -32.60 -11.89
C LEU A 181 0.59 -33.65 -11.80
N GLY A 182 -0.53 -33.49 -12.51
CA GLY A 182 -1.68 -34.40 -12.46
C GLY A 182 -1.29 -35.85 -12.79
N GLY A 183 -0.46 -36.05 -13.82
CA GLY A 183 0.02 -37.37 -14.21
C GLY A 183 0.92 -38.00 -13.15
N LYS A 184 1.81 -37.21 -12.54
CA LYS A 184 2.71 -37.71 -11.48
C LYS A 184 1.96 -38.08 -10.21
N ARG A 185 0.93 -37.31 -9.85
CA ARG A 185 0.04 -37.65 -8.73
C ARG A 185 -0.64 -39.00 -8.96
N LEU A 186 -1.10 -39.26 -10.18
CA LEU A 186 -1.72 -40.52 -10.54
C LEU A 186 -0.73 -41.70 -10.52
N GLU A 187 0.51 -41.48 -10.95
CA GLU A 187 1.60 -42.46 -10.86
C GLU A 187 1.91 -42.83 -9.39
N ILE A 188 2.11 -41.83 -8.52
CA ILE A 188 2.32 -42.05 -7.08
C ILE A 188 1.13 -42.79 -6.46
N PHE A 189 -0.09 -42.48 -6.90
CA PHE A 189 -1.29 -43.16 -6.44
C PHE A 189 -1.34 -44.63 -6.89
N LYS A 190 -0.85 -44.96 -8.10
CA LYS A 190 -0.64 -46.36 -8.55
C LYS A 190 0.37 -47.07 -7.66
N ASP A 191 1.51 -46.44 -7.38
CA ASP A 191 2.59 -47.03 -6.58
C ASP A 191 2.15 -47.31 -5.14
N ALA A 192 1.39 -46.40 -4.53
CA ALA A 192 0.85 -46.57 -3.20
C ALA A 192 -0.23 -47.67 -3.13
N PHE A 193 -1.00 -47.85 -4.21
CA PHE A 193 -2.11 -48.81 -4.28
C PHE A 193 -1.93 -49.71 -5.52
N GLY A 194 -1.04 -50.69 -5.43
CA GLY A 194 -0.55 -51.52 -6.55
C GLY A 194 -1.57 -52.36 -7.35
N LYS A 195 -2.88 -52.21 -7.14
CA LYS A 195 -3.97 -52.84 -7.94
C LYS A 195 -4.98 -51.83 -8.48
N LEU A 196 -4.53 -50.62 -8.82
CA LEU A 196 -5.40 -49.59 -9.39
C LEU A 196 -5.84 -49.96 -10.82
N SER A 197 -7.14 -50.13 -11.05
CA SER A 197 -7.70 -50.47 -12.38
C SER A 197 -8.67 -49.42 -12.93
N ARG A 198 -9.23 -48.57 -12.08
CA ARG A 198 -10.17 -47.50 -12.45
C ARG A 198 -9.98 -46.31 -11.51
N VAL A 199 -10.06 -45.11 -12.07
CA VAL A 199 -10.00 -43.84 -11.33
C VAL A 199 -11.14 -42.97 -11.81
N ALA A 200 -11.91 -42.43 -10.86
CA ALA A 200 -12.92 -41.43 -11.13
C ALA A 200 -12.33 -40.05 -10.81
N VAL A 201 -12.49 -39.09 -11.72
CA VAL A 201 -12.05 -37.71 -11.53
C VAL A 201 -13.26 -36.80 -11.53
N LEU A 202 -13.45 -36.08 -10.42
CA LEU A 202 -14.45 -35.03 -10.28
C LEU A 202 -13.77 -33.69 -10.49
N TYR A 203 -14.30 -32.87 -11.39
CA TYR A 203 -13.76 -31.55 -11.69
C TYR A 203 -14.86 -30.57 -12.11
N ASP A 204 -14.58 -29.27 -11.99
CA ASP A 204 -15.46 -28.21 -12.47
C ASP A 204 -15.11 -27.84 -13.93
N PRO A 205 -15.99 -28.11 -14.91
CA PRO A 205 -15.73 -27.76 -16.32
C PRO A 205 -15.73 -26.25 -16.58
N ALA A 206 -16.29 -25.45 -15.67
CA ALA A 206 -16.31 -24.00 -15.78
C ALA A 206 -14.97 -23.34 -15.39
N THR A 207 -13.97 -24.16 -15.01
CA THR A 207 -12.61 -23.76 -14.65
C THR A 207 -11.62 -24.35 -15.68
N PRO A 208 -11.13 -23.55 -16.65
CA PRO A 208 -10.30 -24.05 -17.75
C PRO A 208 -9.03 -24.80 -17.32
N GLY A 209 -8.42 -24.42 -16.21
CA GLY A 209 -7.26 -25.12 -15.64
C GLY A 209 -7.55 -26.58 -15.28
N HIS A 210 -8.75 -26.89 -14.76
CA HIS A 210 -9.14 -28.26 -14.42
C HIS A 210 -9.37 -29.13 -15.66
N VAL A 211 -10.04 -28.56 -16.68
CA VAL A 211 -10.24 -29.23 -17.97
C VAL A 211 -8.88 -29.58 -18.59
N ARG A 212 -7.95 -28.62 -18.55
CA ARG A 212 -6.60 -28.80 -19.08
C ARG A 212 -5.81 -29.88 -18.33
N GLU A 213 -5.82 -29.89 -17.01
CA GLU A 213 -5.17 -30.94 -16.20
C GLU A 213 -5.75 -32.32 -16.53
N LEU A 214 -7.08 -32.42 -16.65
CA LEU A 214 -7.72 -33.69 -17.00
C LEU A 214 -7.25 -34.19 -18.38
N GLU A 215 -7.30 -33.33 -19.40
CA GLU A 215 -7.01 -33.71 -20.79
C GLU A 215 -5.52 -33.95 -21.06
N LYS A 216 -4.64 -33.10 -20.51
CA LYS A 216 -3.21 -33.12 -20.80
C LYS A 216 -2.40 -34.01 -19.86
N GLU A 217 -2.86 -34.21 -18.62
CA GLU A 217 -2.08 -34.92 -17.60
C GLU A 217 -2.75 -36.21 -17.17
N ILE A 218 -3.99 -36.13 -16.69
CA ILE A 218 -4.66 -37.27 -16.05
C ILE A 218 -5.05 -38.35 -17.07
N ILE A 219 -5.70 -37.99 -18.18
CA ILE A 219 -6.14 -38.97 -19.20
C ILE A 219 -4.94 -39.71 -19.81
N PRO A 220 -3.86 -39.03 -20.24
CA PRO A 220 -2.66 -39.70 -20.74
C PRO A 220 -2.03 -40.64 -19.70
N ALA A 221 -1.86 -40.18 -18.45
CA ALA A 221 -1.30 -41.02 -17.39
C ALA A 221 -2.21 -42.23 -17.06
N ALA A 222 -3.53 -42.05 -17.07
CA ALA A 222 -4.49 -43.13 -16.81
C ALA A 222 -4.43 -44.25 -17.87
N ARG A 223 -4.09 -43.92 -19.11
CA ARG A 223 -3.89 -44.94 -20.17
C ARG A 223 -2.70 -45.84 -19.87
N LEU A 224 -1.65 -45.31 -19.23
CA LEU A 224 -0.47 -46.07 -18.81
C LEU A 224 -0.74 -46.97 -17.60
N LEU A 225 -1.86 -46.78 -16.89
CA LEU A 225 -2.25 -47.65 -15.77
C LEU A 225 -2.83 -49.00 -16.21
N LYS A 226 -3.29 -49.13 -17.45
CA LYS A 226 -3.91 -50.37 -17.96
C LYS A 226 -2.91 -51.47 -18.30
N ASN A 227 -1.61 -51.19 -18.17
CA ASN A 227 -0.51 -52.14 -18.36
C ASN A 227 0.12 -52.50 -17.00
#